data_AF-B8M5T4-F1
#
_entry.id   AF-B8M5T4-F1
#
_cell.length_a   1.000
_cell.length_b   1.000
_cell.length_c   1.000
_cell.angle_alpha   90.00
_cell.angle_beta   90.00
_cell.angle_gamma   90.00
#
_symmetry.space_group_name_H-M   'P 1'
#
loop_
_entity.id
_entity.type
_entity.pdbx_description
1 polymer ?
#
loop_
_entity_poly.entity_id
_entity_poly.type
_entity_poly.pdbx_seq_one_letter_code
_entity_poly.pdbx_strand_id
1 'polypeptide(L)'
;MNYSKVNNEWGCDAVEGDHEGGVATTGRKWRHDKPKSLDIKEHRKEMSRLPSPPSEEDNARPPSRALDPVPLTSSIRTTPIHPQLPDIRIPDDAKIPSTHYHPVTCEPLNIAEIQPQLQHLRKEYPSMTAMLKAREDAVKEIKQKLEEKDRKRDEIQKALDKKVKEWDVEYKILSKYQASKS
;
A
#
# COMPACT_ATOMS: atom_id res chain seq x y z
N MET A 1 -1.14 18.03 38.15
CA MET A 1 -1.47 17.33 36.88
C MET A 1 -0.18 16.86 36.27
N ASN A 2 0.13 15.58 36.46
CA ASN A 2 1.41 14.97 36.07
C ASN A 2 1.26 14.34 34.68
N TYR A 3 2.07 14.80 33.74
CA TYR A 3 2.18 14.23 32.41
C TYR A 3 3.02 12.95 32.47
N SER A 4 2.39 11.79 32.24
CA SER A 4 3.11 10.53 32.03
C SER A 4 3.59 10.48 30.58
N LYS A 5 4.93 10.53 30.43
CA LYS A 5 5.65 10.38 29.17
C LYS A 5 6.00 8.90 29.05
N VAL A 6 5.33 8.17 28.16
CA VAL A 6 5.68 6.78 27.84
C VAL A 6 6.78 6.83 26.78
N ASN A 7 8.02 6.63 27.21
CA ASN A 7 9.15 6.38 26.33
C ASN A 7 9.10 4.90 25.92
N ASN A 8 8.96 4.62 24.63
CA ASN A 8 9.26 3.29 24.08
C ASN A 8 10.74 3.27 23.67
N GLU A 9 11.58 2.83 24.61
CA GLU A 9 12.95 2.41 24.35
C GLU A 9 12.92 1.06 23.64
N TRP A 10 13.27 1.04 22.36
CA TRP A 10 13.67 -0.18 21.67
C TRP A 10 15.15 -0.39 21.96
N GLY A 11 15.43 -1.19 22.99
CA GLY A 11 16.77 -1.67 23.31
C GLY A 11 17.23 -2.65 22.22
N CYS A 12 18.34 -2.31 21.57
CA CYS A 12 19.13 -3.28 20.82
C CYS A 12 20.08 -3.95 21.82
N ASP A 13 19.69 -5.13 22.32
CA ASP A 13 20.60 -5.98 23.08
C ASP A 13 21.72 -6.46 22.17
N ALA A 14 22.92 -5.93 22.40
CA ALA A 14 24.15 -6.46 21.86
C ALA A 14 24.52 -7.70 22.67
N VAL A 15 24.35 -8.89 22.08
CA VAL A 15 24.94 -10.12 22.61
C VAL A 15 26.37 -10.20 22.11
N GLU A 16 27.31 -9.91 23.00
CA GLU A 16 28.71 -10.32 22.89
C GLU A 16 28.78 -11.85 22.96
N GLY A 17 29.45 -12.45 21.98
CA GLY A 17 29.72 -13.87 21.92
C GLY A 17 31.11 -14.09 21.35
N ASP A 18 32.10 -14.06 22.24
CA ASP A 18 33.42 -14.59 21.97
C ASP A 18 33.33 -16.12 21.85
N HIS A 19 33.76 -16.67 20.71
CA HIS A 19 34.25 -18.05 20.65
C HIS A 19 35.29 -18.23 19.53
N GLU A 20 36.33 -18.94 19.94
CA GLU A 20 37.60 -19.18 19.29
C GLU A 20 37.51 -20.11 18.06
N GLY A 21 38.51 -19.99 17.17
CA GLY A 21 39.16 -21.12 16.53
C GLY A 21 38.44 -21.79 15.34
N GLY A 22 39.02 -21.65 14.14
CA GLY A 22 38.69 -22.57 13.04
C GLY A 22 38.99 -22.02 11.66
N VAL A 23 40.25 -22.10 11.24
CA VAL A 23 40.68 -21.81 9.87
C VAL A 23 40.18 -22.93 8.95
N ALA A 24 39.19 -22.63 8.10
CA ALA A 24 38.80 -23.50 6.98
C ALA A 24 38.55 -22.65 5.73
N THR A 25 39.62 -22.47 4.95
CA THR A 25 39.61 -21.89 3.61
C THR A 25 38.85 -22.80 2.65
N THR A 26 37.55 -22.55 2.48
CA THR A 26 36.78 -23.12 1.36
C THR A 26 36.71 -22.10 0.22
N GLY A 27 37.46 -22.37 -0.84
CA GLY A 27 37.47 -21.58 -2.07
C GLY A 27 36.10 -21.63 -2.76
N ARG A 28 35.27 -20.60 -2.51
CA ARG A 28 34.07 -20.34 -3.31
C ARG A 28 34.47 -19.58 -4.58
N LYS A 29 34.50 -20.32 -5.68
CA LYS A 29 34.64 -19.78 -7.04
C LYS A 29 33.35 -19.03 -7.40
N TRP A 30 33.36 -17.71 -7.25
CA TRP A 30 32.28 -16.83 -7.68
C TRP A 30 32.16 -16.90 -9.21
N ARG A 31 31.07 -17.49 -9.71
CA ARG A 31 30.69 -17.33 -11.11
C ARG A 31 30.10 -15.93 -11.26
N HIS A 32 30.69 -15.12 -12.13
CA HIS A 32 30.11 -13.87 -12.57
C HIS A 32 28.95 -14.17 -13.53
N ASP A 33 27.77 -14.46 -12.97
CA ASP A 33 26.54 -14.29 -13.72
C ASP A 33 26.23 -12.79 -13.76
N LYS A 34 26.24 -12.22 -14.97
CA LYS A 34 25.83 -10.83 -15.22
C LYS A 34 24.40 -10.65 -14.66
N PRO A 35 24.14 -9.66 -13.78
CA PRO A 35 22.77 -9.31 -13.47
C PRO A 35 22.14 -8.80 -14.77
N LYS A 36 21.11 -9.51 -15.25
CA LYS A 36 20.21 -8.99 -16.30
C LYS A 36 19.67 -7.67 -15.75
N SER A 37 19.97 -6.56 -16.42
CA SER A 37 19.42 -5.25 -16.09
C SER A 37 17.90 -5.33 -16.24
N LEU A 38 17.20 -5.46 -15.11
CA LEU A 38 15.77 -5.23 -15.09
C LEU A 38 15.58 -3.73 -15.24
N ASP A 39 15.21 -3.32 -16.45
CA ASP A 39 14.82 -1.95 -16.78
C ASP A 39 13.62 -1.54 -15.91
N ILE A 40 13.91 -0.80 -14.84
CA ILE A 40 12.90 -0.24 -13.92
C ILE A 40 11.93 0.71 -14.66
N LYS A 41 12.31 1.20 -15.84
CA LYS A 41 11.44 2.00 -16.72
C LYS A 41 10.25 1.21 -17.28
N GLU A 42 10.36 -0.11 -17.42
CA GLU A 42 9.29 -0.94 -17.98
C GLU A 42 8.15 -1.18 -16.96
N HIS A 43 8.49 -1.34 -15.67
CA HIS A 43 7.50 -1.52 -14.60
C HIS A 43 6.61 -0.29 -14.34
N ARG A 44 7.05 0.92 -14.69
CA ARG A 44 6.23 2.13 -14.53
C ARG A 44 5.17 2.26 -15.63
N LYS A 45 5.38 1.62 -16.80
CA LYS A 45 4.42 1.65 -17.92
C LYS A 45 3.33 0.59 -17.80
N GLU A 46 3.61 -0.49 -17.06
CA GLU A 46 2.68 -1.62 -16.87
C GLU A 46 1.53 -1.30 -15.89
N MET A 47 1.77 -0.47 -14.87
CA MET A 47 0.74 -0.16 -13.85
C MET A 47 -0.29 0.91 -14.27
N SER A 48 -0.26 1.39 -15.51
CA SER A 48 -1.25 2.36 -16.02
C SER A 48 -2.41 1.72 -16.78
N ARG A 49 -2.38 0.40 -17.00
CA ARG A 49 -3.43 -0.31 -17.73
C ARG A 49 -4.36 -1.02 -16.75
N LEU A 50 -5.16 -0.23 -16.04
CA LEU A 50 -6.43 -0.77 -15.57
C LEU A 50 -7.22 -1.20 -16.82
N PRO A 51 -7.80 -2.40 -16.87
CA PRO A 51 -8.72 -2.73 -17.95
C PRO A 51 -9.81 -1.66 -17.95
N SER A 52 -10.03 -1.04 -19.11
CA SER A 52 -11.17 -0.14 -19.30
C SER A 52 -12.43 -0.87 -18.84
N PRO A 53 -13.36 -0.19 -18.15
CA PRO A 53 -14.67 -0.77 -17.88
C PRO A 53 -15.27 -1.26 -19.22
N PRO A 54 -15.96 -2.41 -19.23
CA PRO A 54 -16.59 -2.90 -20.45
C PRO A 54 -17.47 -1.79 -21.04
N SER A 55 -17.26 -1.47 -22.33
CA SER A 55 -18.11 -0.52 -23.05
C SER A 55 -19.57 -0.98 -22.94
N GLU A 56 -20.48 -0.06 -22.62
CA GLU A 56 -21.92 -0.33 -22.50
C GLU A 56 -22.59 -0.69 -23.85
N GLU A 57 -21.82 -0.67 -24.95
CA GLU A 57 -22.34 -0.83 -26.32
C GLU A 57 -22.72 -2.29 -26.68
N ASP A 58 -22.16 -3.30 -25.99
CA ASP A 58 -22.48 -4.72 -26.27
C ASP A 58 -23.76 -5.22 -25.58
N ASN A 59 -24.43 -4.37 -24.80
CA ASN A 59 -25.78 -4.62 -24.26
C ASN A 59 -26.91 -4.18 -25.21
N ALA A 60 -26.59 -3.73 -26.43
CA ALA A 60 -27.57 -3.31 -27.43
C ALA A 60 -28.29 -4.48 -28.14
N ARG A 61 -28.21 -5.71 -27.63
CA ARG A 61 -29.14 -6.78 -28.03
C ARG A 61 -30.35 -6.73 -27.10
N PRO A 62 -31.56 -6.38 -27.58
CA PRO A 62 -32.73 -6.34 -26.70
C PRO A 62 -33.01 -7.77 -26.20
N PRO A 63 -32.91 -8.08 -24.89
CA PRO A 63 -33.65 -9.21 -24.38
C PRO A 63 -35.12 -8.82 -24.54
N SER A 64 -35.85 -9.57 -25.33
CA SER A 64 -37.22 -9.27 -25.75
C SER A 64 -38.27 -9.31 -24.61
N ARG A 65 -37.88 -9.11 -23.35
CA ARG A 65 -38.72 -8.93 -22.15
C ARG A 65 -37.96 -8.22 -21.01
N ALA A 66 -37.74 -6.90 -21.07
CA ALA A 66 -37.35 -6.11 -19.90
C ALA A 66 -37.47 -4.60 -20.18
N LEU A 67 -38.68 -4.08 -20.38
CA LEU A 67 -38.91 -2.63 -20.46
C LEU A 67 -39.27 -2.01 -19.11
N ASP A 68 -39.61 -2.83 -18.11
CA ASP A 68 -39.99 -2.34 -16.79
C ASP A 68 -38.90 -2.69 -15.76
N PRO A 69 -38.52 -1.73 -14.89
CA PRO A 69 -37.64 -2.01 -13.77
C PRO A 69 -38.28 -3.10 -12.91
N VAL A 70 -37.59 -4.23 -12.81
CA VAL A 70 -38.00 -5.37 -11.98
C VAL A 70 -38.20 -4.88 -10.54
N PRO A 71 -39.41 -4.99 -9.96
CA PRO A 71 -39.68 -4.50 -8.61
C PRO A 71 -38.74 -5.12 -7.58
N LEU A 72 -38.35 -4.35 -6.56
CA LEU A 72 -37.50 -4.84 -5.46
C LEU A 72 -38.12 -6.03 -4.72
N THR A 73 -39.44 -6.12 -4.72
CA THR A 73 -40.23 -7.21 -4.12
C THR A 73 -40.39 -8.42 -5.03
N SER A 74 -39.89 -8.40 -6.26
CA SER A 74 -40.02 -9.52 -7.18
C SER A 74 -39.22 -10.74 -6.73
N SER A 75 -39.71 -11.93 -7.02
CA SER A 75 -39.02 -13.19 -6.70
C SER A 75 -37.62 -13.23 -7.31
N ILE A 76 -37.42 -12.65 -8.50
CA ILE A 76 -36.13 -12.64 -9.20
C ILE A 76 -35.05 -11.88 -8.40
N ARG A 77 -35.42 -10.85 -7.62
CA ARG A 77 -34.49 -10.07 -6.79
C ARG A 77 -34.37 -10.57 -5.36
N THR A 78 -35.32 -11.38 -4.90
CA THR A 78 -35.40 -11.87 -3.51
C THR A 78 -34.99 -13.33 -3.34
N THR A 79 -34.82 -14.08 -4.43
CA THR A 79 -34.28 -15.45 -4.38
C THR A 79 -32.75 -15.43 -4.26
N PRO A 80 -32.17 -16.10 -3.24
CA PRO A 80 -30.73 -16.25 -3.12
C PRO A 80 -30.14 -16.90 -4.38
N ILE A 81 -28.99 -16.41 -4.83
CA ILE A 81 -28.28 -16.96 -6.00
C ILE A 81 -27.83 -18.41 -5.76
N HIS A 82 -27.67 -18.79 -4.49
CA HIS A 82 -27.28 -20.15 -4.10
C HIS A 82 -27.98 -20.55 -2.80
N PRO A 83 -28.45 -21.81 -2.65
CA PRO A 83 -29.18 -22.26 -1.46
C PRO A 83 -28.36 -22.26 -0.17
N GLN A 84 -27.04 -22.20 -0.25
CA GLN A 84 -26.15 -22.10 0.92
C GLN A 84 -25.84 -20.65 1.34
N LEU A 85 -26.27 -19.65 0.56
CA LEU A 85 -26.07 -18.26 0.93
C LEU A 85 -27.15 -17.85 1.94
N PRO A 86 -26.78 -17.20 3.05
CA PRO A 86 -27.75 -16.65 3.99
C PRO A 86 -28.56 -15.54 3.31
N ASP A 87 -29.85 -15.48 3.63
CA ASP A 87 -30.74 -14.41 3.20
C ASP A 87 -30.47 -13.16 4.06
N ILE A 88 -29.74 -12.18 3.51
CA ILE A 88 -29.39 -10.93 4.20
C ILE A 88 -30.42 -9.88 3.78
N ARG A 89 -31.53 -9.80 4.50
CA ARG A 89 -32.53 -8.75 4.32
C ARG A 89 -32.30 -7.65 5.33
N ILE A 90 -32.37 -6.40 4.88
CA ILE A 90 -32.59 -5.28 5.78
C ILE A 90 -33.98 -5.50 6.38
N PRO A 91 -34.13 -5.58 7.72
CA PRO A 91 -35.45 -5.71 8.32
C PRO A 91 -36.35 -4.56 7.86
N ASP A 92 -37.51 -4.87 7.27
CA ASP A 92 -38.54 -3.88 6.88
C ASP A 92 -39.26 -3.27 8.11
N ASP A 93 -38.70 -3.48 9.30
CA ASP A 93 -39.30 -3.08 10.57
C ASP A 93 -39.14 -1.55 10.73
N ALA A 94 -40.26 -0.82 10.63
CA ALA A 94 -40.32 0.65 10.60
C ALA A 94 -39.74 1.36 11.85
N LYS A 95 -39.21 0.61 12.82
CA LYS A 95 -38.60 1.13 14.05
C LYS A 95 -37.21 1.73 13.84
N ILE A 96 -36.44 1.24 12.87
CA ILE A 96 -35.05 1.67 12.67
C ILE A 96 -34.90 2.25 11.26
N PRO A 97 -34.46 3.51 11.11
CA PRO A 97 -34.23 4.10 9.78
C PRO A 97 -33.21 3.28 8.99
N SER A 98 -33.38 3.18 7.67
CA SER A 98 -32.42 2.50 6.79
C SER A 98 -30.99 3.04 6.91
N THR A 99 -30.83 4.31 7.30
CA THR A 99 -29.52 4.95 7.57
C THR A 99 -28.82 4.46 8.83
N HIS A 100 -29.50 3.68 9.68
CA HIS A 100 -29.00 3.18 10.95
C HIS A 100 -28.54 1.72 10.87
N TYR A 101 -28.24 1.22 9.67
CA TYR A 101 -27.69 -0.10 9.44
C TYR A 101 -26.26 -0.03 8.92
N HIS A 102 -25.45 -1.01 9.31
CA HIS A 102 -24.09 -1.14 8.79
C HIS A 102 -24.14 -1.54 7.30
N PRO A 103 -23.49 -0.81 6.38
CA PRO A 103 -23.70 -0.98 4.94
C PRO A 103 -23.21 -2.32 4.39
N VAL A 104 -22.33 -3.02 5.13
CA VAL A 104 -21.79 -4.31 4.71
C VAL A 104 -22.48 -5.48 5.39
N THR A 105 -22.88 -5.33 6.66
CA THR A 105 -23.39 -6.45 7.47
C THR A 105 -24.90 -6.39 7.65
N CYS A 106 -25.55 -5.27 7.29
CA CYS A 106 -26.98 -5.03 7.50
C CYS A 106 -27.43 -5.20 8.95
N GLU A 107 -26.51 -5.12 9.91
CA GLU A 107 -26.81 -5.12 11.33
C GLU A 107 -27.15 -3.71 11.81
N PRO A 108 -28.07 -3.55 12.77
CA PRO A 108 -28.35 -2.26 13.38
C PRO A 108 -27.08 -1.64 13.97
N LEU A 109 -26.79 -0.39 13.62
CA LEU A 109 -25.66 0.34 14.15
C LEU A 109 -25.80 0.53 15.66
N ASN A 110 -24.78 0.14 16.41
CA ASN A 110 -24.71 0.45 17.83
C ASN A 110 -24.28 1.91 18.02
N ILE A 111 -25.27 2.80 18.11
CA ILE A 111 -25.05 4.24 18.29
C ILE A 111 -24.24 4.52 19.57
N ALA A 112 -24.41 3.73 20.63
CA ALA A 112 -23.71 3.92 21.89
C ALA A 112 -22.19 3.68 21.76
N GLU A 113 -21.77 2.76 20.89
CA GLU A 113 -20.36 2.50 20.60
C GLU A 113 -19.72 3.59 19.73
N ILE A 114 -20.51 4.18 18.82
CA ILE A 114 -20.02 5.19 17.86
C ILE A 114 -19.98 6.61 18.48
N GLN A 115 -20.88 6.89 19.43
CA GLN A 115 -20.94 8.17 20.14
C GLN A 115 -19.61 8.67 20.72
N PRO A 116 -18.82 7.87 21.47
CA PRO A 116 -17.54 8.35 22.00
C PRO A 116 -16.56 8.74 20.90
N GLN A 117 -16.53 8.00 19.79
CA GLN A 117 -15.66 8.29 18.64
C GLN A 117 -16.06 9.60 17.95
N LEU A 118 -17.37 9.82 17.75
CA LEU A 118 -17.89 11.08 17.22
C LEU A 118 -17.61 12.26 18.15
N GLN A 119 -17.73 12.07 19.46
CA GLN A 119 -17.43 13.12 20.43
C GLN A 119 -15.93 13.45 20.44
N HIS A 120 -15.07 12.45 20.30
CA HIS A 120 -13.63 12.66 20.15
C HIS A 120 -13.31 13.45 18.89
N LEU A 121 -13.83 13.05 17.73
CA LEU A 121 -13.63 13.76 16.45
C LEU A 121 -14.12 15.21 16.49
N ARG A 122 -15.25 15.47 17.17
CA ARG A 122 -15.77 16.84 17.35
C ARG A 122 -14.88 17.69 18.26
N LYS A 123 -14.18 17.08 19.23
CA LYS A 123 -13.20 17.78 20.08
C LYS A 123 -11.91 18.07 19.32
N GLU A 124 -11.45 17.13 18.51
CA GLU A 124 -10.24 17.25 17.70
C GLU A 124 -10.42 18.26 16.56
N TYR A 125 -11.59 18.23 15.91
CA TYR A 125 -11.94 19.08 14.78
C TYR A 125 -13.24 19.85 15.05
N PRO A 126 -13.17 20.94 15.84
CA PRO A 126 -14.37 21.72 16.23
C PRO A 126 -15.00 22.46 15.06
N SER A 127 -14.28 22.66 13.96
CA SER A 127 -14.78 23.31 12.75
C SER A 127 -14.34 22.56 11.49
N MET A 128 -15.11 22.75 10.41
CA MET A 128 -14.74 22.25 9.07
C MET A 128 -13.37 22.78 8.64
N THR A 129 -13.07 24.05 8.94
CA THR A 129 -11.78 24.66 8.63
C THR A 129 -10.62 24.03 9.39
N ALA A 130 -10.81 23.66 10.66
CA ALA A 130 -9.81 22.95 11.45
C ALA A 130 -9.53 21.55 10.88
N MET A 131 -10.58 20.82 10.50
CA MET A 131 -10.45 19.53 9.82
C MET A 131 -9.66 19.63 8.52
N LEU A 132 -9.99 20.61 7.67
CA LEU A 132 -9.29 20.82 6.39
C LEU A 132 -7.81 21.15 6.62
N LYS A 133 -7.51 22.02 7.60
CA LYS A 133 -6.13 22.36 7.93
C LYS A 133 -5.33 21.15 8.42
N ALA A 134 -5.90 20.33 9.31
CA ALA A 134 -5.23 19.13 9.79
C ALA A 134 -4.96 18.13 8.65
N ARG A 135 -5.90 17.99 7.72
CA ARG A 135 -5.71 17.21 6.51
C ARG A 135 -4.56 17.76 5.65
N GLU A 136 -4.52 19.07 5.42
CA GLU A 136 -3.44 19.70 4.65
C GLU A 136 -2.07 19.51 5.30
N ASP A 137 -1.99 19.64 6.62
CA ASP A 137 -0.75 19.49 7.37
C ASP A 137 -0.26 18.02 7.33
N ALA A 138 -1.17 17.05 7.45
CA ALA A 138 -0.85 15.64 7.26
C ALA A 138 -0.33 15.36 5.82
N VAL A 139 -0.96 15.95 4.81
CA VAL A 139 -0.50 15.83 3.41
C VAL A 139 0.89 16.43 3.22
N LYS A 140 1.17 17.60 3.81
CA LYS A 140 2.49 18.24 3.76
C LYS A 140 3.55 17.36 4.41
N GLU A 141 3.27 16.78 5.58
CA GLU A 141 4.20 15.90 6.28
C GLU A 141 4.54 14.65 5.44
N ILE A 142 3.53 14.02 4.85
CA ILE A 142 3.72 12.86 3.97
C ILE A 142 4.58 13.25 2.76
N LYS A 143 4.29 14.40 2.14
CA LYS A 143 5.05 14.90 0.99
C LYS A 143 6.52 15.15 1.35
N GLN A 144 6.77 15.77 2.51
CA GLN A 144 8.12 16.03 2.99
C GLN A 144 8.89 14.74 3.24
N LYS A 145 8.27 13.73 3.85
CA LYS A 145 8.88 12.40 4.07
C LYS A 145 9.21 11.70 2.75
N LEU A 146 8.37 11.86 1.73
CA LEU A 146 8.60 11.28 0.42
C LEU A 146 9.78 11.96 -0.30
N GLU A 147 9.82 13.29 -0.27
CA GLU A 147 10.92 14.08 -0.86
C GLU A 147 12.27 13.80 -0.18
N GLU A 148 12.29 13.63 1.15
CA GLU A 148 13.50 13.25 1.86
C GLU A 148 14.01 11.86 1.44
N LYS A 149 13.10 10.89 1.30
CA LYS A 149 13.47 9.54 0.85
C LYS A 149 13.95 9.57 -0.60
N ASP A 150 13.35 10.37 -1.46
CA ASP A 150 13.79 10.56 -2.85
C ASP A 150 15.19 11.16 -2.91
N ARG A 151 15.44 12.22 -2.13
CA ARG A 151 16.78 12.82 -2.03
C ARG A 151 17.84 11.81 -1.60
N LYS A 152 17.55 10.99 -0.58
CA LYS A 152 18.48 9.92 -0.12
C LYS A 152 18.74 8.89 -1.22
N ARG A 153 17.72 8.50 -1.99
CA ARG A 153 17.90 7.59 -3.13
C ARG A 153 18.80 8.20 -4.21
N ASP A 154 18.58 9.47 -4.54
CA ASP A 154 19.38 10.17 -5.53
C ASP A 154 20.84 10.34 -5.10
N GLU A 155 21.09 10.61 -3.82
CA GLU A 155 22.45 10.69 -3.26
C GLU A 155 23.18 9.34 -3.34
N ILE A 156 22.52 8.25 -2.97
CA ILE A 156 23.08 6.90 -3.08
C ILE A 156 23.36 6.56 -4.53
N GLN A 157 22.42 6.84 -5.46
CA GLN A 157 22.61 6.56 -6.88
C GLN A 157 23.81 7.35 -7.43
N LYS A 158 23.93 8.63 -7.09
CA LYS A 158 25.10 9.44 -7.48
C LYS A 158 26.41 8.89 -6.92
N ALA A 159 26.42 8.37 -5.69
CA ALA A 159 27.60 7.75 -5.11
C ALA A 159 27.98 6.44 -5.83
N LEU A 160 27.00 5.61 -6.16
CA LEU A 160 27.19 4.40 -6.95
C LEU A 160 27.74 4.73 -8.34
N ASP A 161 27.15 5.70 -9.05
CA ASP A 161 27.61 6.11 -10.38
C ASP A 161 29.06 6.63 -10.36
N LYS A 162 29.46 7.34 -9.28
CA LYS A 162 30.85 7.76 -9.09
C LYS A 162 31.78 6.55 -8.91
N LYS A 163 31.39 5.59 -8.05
CA LYS A 163 32.19 4.37 -7.82
C LYS A 163 32.35 3.52 -9.07
N VAL A 164 31.29 3.41 -9.87
CA VAL A 164 31.34 2.72 -11.17
C VAL A 164 32.35 3.38 -12.11
N LYS A 165 32.38 4.71 -12.17
CA LYS A 165 33.36 5.45 -12.99
C LYS A 165 34.79 5.27 -12.49
N GLU A 166 35.00 5.33 -11.18
CA GLU A 166 36.31 5.07 -10.55
C GLU A 166 36.82 3.68 -10.91
N TRP A 167 35.98 2.65 -10.73
CA TRP A 167 36.33 1.27 -11.07
C TRP A 167 36.59 1.05 -12.56
N ASP A 168 35.87 1.71 -13.47
CA ASP A 168 36.13 1.61 -14.92
C ASP A 168 37.52 2.16 -15.29
N VAL A 169 37.92 3.28 -14.67
CA VAL A 169 39.27 3.85 -14.87
C VAL A 169 40.34 2.93 -14.30
N GLU A 170 40.18 2.47 -13.06
CA GLU A 170 41.12 1.53 -12.42
C GLU A 170 41.27 0.25 -13.23
N TYR A 171 40.15 -0.32 -13.70
CA TYR A 171 40.13 -1.52 -14.53
C TYR A 171 40.91 -1.32 -15.83
N LYS A 172 40.71 -0.18 -16.51
CA LYS A 172 41.46 0.17 -17.73
C LYS A 172 42.97 0.28 -17.48
N ILE A 173 43.37 0.89 -16.36
CA ILE A 173 44.79 1.03 -16.00
C ILE A 173 45.40 -0.36 -15.73
N LEU A 174 44.74 -1.19 -14.93
CA LEU A 174 45.20 -2.54 -14.60
C LEU A 174 45.30 -3.43 -15.85
N SER A 175 44.32 -3.34 -16.75
CA SER A 175 44.32 -4.08 -18.01
C SER A 175 45.52 -3.71 -18.88
N LYS A 176 45.82 -2.42 -19.04
CA LYS A 176 47.01 -1.95 -19.78
C LYS A 176 48.31 -2.44 -19.16
N TYR A 177 48.42 -2.39 -17.83
CA TYR A 177 49.61 -2.86 -17.12
C TYR A 177 49.85 -4.36 -17.30
N GLN A 178 48.79 -5.18 -17.21
CA GLN A 178 48.88 -6.61 -17.45
C GLN A 178 49.27 -6.92 -18.90
N ALA A 179 48.68 -6.22 -19.88
CA ALA A 179 49.03 -6.37 -21.29
C ALA A 179 50.49 -6.01 -21.59
N SER A 180 51.07 -5.05 -20.86
CA SER A 180 52.50 -4.68 -21.01
C SER A 180 53.48 -5.62 -20.30
N LYS A 181 52.98 -6.44 -19.37
CA LYS A 181 53.77 -7.41 -18.60
C LYS A 181 53.76 -8.82 -19.19
N SER A 182 52.85 -9.08 -20.13
CA SER A 182 52.75 -10.33 -20.88
C SER A 182 53.44 -10.21 -22.22
#